data_AF-A0AAD7XK95-F1
#
_entry.id   AF-A0AAD7XK95-F1
#
_cell.length_a   1.000
_cell.length_b   1.000
_cell.length_c   1.000
_cell.angle_alpha   90.00
_cell.angle_beta   90.00
_cell.angle_gamma   90.00
#
_symmetry.space_group_name_H-M   'P 1'
#
loop_
_entity.id
_entity.type
_entity.pdbx_description
1 polymer ?
#
loop_
_entity_poly.entity_id
_entity_poly.type
_entity_poly.pdbx_seq_one_letter_code
_entity_poly.pdbx_strand_id
1 'polypeptide(L)'
;MPSLTINDAFPDLVGTTQFGDFELYKYLGDSWGCVFMHPGDFTPVCTTELGTAAGKAHEFETRGVKLCGFSCNDAESHRGWIVDIKAVTGYDVEFPLFCDPKRVFATKIGILDATQKDAKGLPLTVRACFILDPKKVIKALITYPASTGRNFDEILRCIDSLKLASNHSVATPADWKPGMDVIVNYPLTDAQAEEKFGKDGFTVVPVPSEADGTAPWLASGGKHYLRTLPDPTTPKADCVLM
;
A
#
# COMPACT_ATOMS: atom_id res chain seq x y z
N MET A 1 -17.45 -0.72 6.65
CA MET A 1 -16.44 -0.65 5.59
C MET A 1 -16.04 0.80 5.43
N PRO A 2 -14.76 1.09 5.10
CA PRO A 2 -14.33 2.46 4.84
C PRO A 2 -15.25 3.14 3.82
N SER A 3 -15.56 4.42 4.05
CA SER A 3 -16.38 5.21 3.13
C SER A 3 -15.59 5.64 1.89
N LEU A 4 -14.26 5.56 1.95
CA LEU A 4 -13.35 5.89 0.88
C LEU A 4 -13.02 4.67 0.02
N THR A 5 -12.84 4.91 -1.27
CA THR A 5 -12.51 3.91 -2.28
C THR A 5 -11.19 4.24 -2.98
N ILE A 6 -10.70 3.30 -3.79
CA ILE A 6 -9.51 3.53 -4.62
C ILE A 6 -9.81 4.68 -5.60
N ASN A 7 -8.84 5.58 -5.76
CA ASN A 7 -8.90 6.83 -6.52
C ASN A 7 -9.62 8.02 -5.85
N ASP A 8 -10.16 7.87 -4.64
CA ASP A 8 -10.57 9.03 -3.85
C ASP A 8 -9.34 9.77 -3.27
N ALA A 9 -9.48 11.07 -3.08
CA ALA A 9 -8.51 11.85 -2.29
C ALA A 9 -8.65 11.49 -0.80
N PHE A 10 -7.54 11.13 -0.16
CA PHE A 10 -7.54 10.87 1.28
C PHE A 10 -7.62 12.21 2.05
N PRO A 11 -8.45 12.35 3.10
CA PRO A 11 -8.57 13.63 3.80
C PRO A 11 -7.25 14.04 4.44
N ASP A 12 -6.92 15.32 4.36
CA ASP A 12 -5.77 15.86 5.09
C ASP A 12 -6.02 15.79 6.61
N LEU A 13 -5.13 15.10 7.31
CA LEU A 13 -5.21 14.92 8.75
C LEU A 13 -4.50 16.10 9.42
N VAL A 14 -5.29 17.04 9.92
CA VAL A 14 -4.81 18.22 10.63
C VAL A 14 -5.11 18.05 12.11
N GLY A 15 -4.08 18.11 12.96
CA GLY A 15 -4.22 17.87 14.39
C GLY A 15 -2.87 17.71 15.08
N THR A 16 -2.76 16.67 15.90
CA THR A 16 -1.60 16.44 16.76
C THR A 16 -1.11 15.01 16.61
N THR A 17 0.20 14.83 16.79
CA THR A 17 0.89 13.55 16.92
C THR A 17 1.69 13.52 18.22
N GLN A 18 2.40 12.43 18.49
CA GLN A 18 3.35 12.37 19.60
C GLN A 18 4.46 13.45 19.51
N PHE A 19 4.72 13.99 18.31
CA PHE A 19 5.72 15.02 18.03
C PHE A 19 5.17 16.46 18.06
N GLY A 20 3.86 16.64 18.33
CA GLY A 20 3.21 17.95 18.32
C GLY A 20 2.31 18.15 17.10
N ASP A 21 2.15 19.40 16.67
CA ASP A 21 1.25 19.79 15.58
C ASP A 21 1.60 19.07 14.28
N PHE A 22 0.56 18.62 13.57
CA PHE A 22 0.70 17.77 12.41
C PHE A 22 -0.32 18.09 11.32
N GLU A 23 0.14 18.02 10.09
CA GLU A 23 -0.64 18.12 8.86
C GLU A 23 -0.11 17.06 7.89
N LEU A 24 -0.95 16.09 7.54
CA LEU A 24 -0.54 14.93 6.75
C LEU A 24 0.02 15.34 5.39
N TYR A 25 -0.64 16.26 4.70
CA TYR A 25 -0.23 16.66 3.35
C TYR A 25 1.15 17.31 3.35
N LYS A 26 1.38 18.22 4.29
CA LYS A 26 2.69 18.84 4.51
C LYS A 26 3.76 17.82 4.89
N TYR A 27 3.45 16.88 5.78
CA TYR A 27 4.39 15.82 6.19
C TYR A 27 4.78 14.93 5.01
N LEU A 28 3.80 14.49 4.21
CA LEU A 28 4.04 13.64 3.06
C LEU A 28 4.83 14.39 1.96
N GLY A 29 4.51 15.66 1.68
CA GLY A 29 5.15 16.40 0.59
C GLY A 29 4.91 15.71 -0.75
N ASP A 30 5.95 15.49 -1.56
CA ASP A 30 5.85 14.76 -2.83
C ASP A 30 6.10 13.24 -2.67
N SER A 31 6.22 12.73 -1.45
CA SER A 31 6.38 11.30 -1.18
C SER A 31 5.06 10.54 -1.30
N TRP A 32 5.18 9.24 -1.55
CA TRP A 32 4.08 8.30 -1.30
C TRP A 32 3.81 8.22 0.21
N GLY A 33 2.59 7.84 0.59
CA GLY A 33 2.20 7.67 1.97
C GLY A 33 1.67 6.27 2.27
N CYS A 34 2.00 5.75 3.44
CA CYS A 34 1.35 4.56 4.01
C CYS A 34 0.75 4.95 5.36
N VAL A 35 -0.56 5.25 5.35
CA VAL A 35 -1.33 5.67 6.52
C VAL A 35 -2.08 4.47 7.07
N PHE A 36 -1.78 4.06 8.30
CA PHE A 36 -2.29 2.82 8.84
C PHE A 36 -2.84 2.98 10.25
N MET A 37 -4.01 2.37 10.48
CA MET A 37 -4.76 2.48 11.72
C MET A 37 -4.52 1.29 12.62
N HIS A 38 -4.51 1.51 13.93
CA HIS A 38 -4.53 0.45 14.92
C HIS A 38 -5.63 0.71 15.97
N PRO A 39 -6.30 -0.35 16.47
CA PRO A 39 -7.43 -0.21 17.40
C PRO A 39 -7.12 0.64 18.63
N GLY A 40 -5.94 0.47 19.23
CA GLY A 40 -5.49 1.31 20.33
C GLY A 40 -4.14 0.92 20.90
N ASP A 41 -3.54 1.86 21.61
CA ASP A 41 -2.28 1.70 22.32
C ASP A 41 -2.40 0.67 23.45
N PHE A 42 -1.26 0.17 23.94
CA PHE A 42 -1.17 -0.82 25.02
C PHE A 42 -1.94 -2.13 24.74
N THR A 43 -2.01 -2.53 23.47
CA THR A 43 -2.62 -3.80 23.05
C THR A 43 -1.60 -4.71 22.35
N PRO A 44 -1.71 -6.05 22.50
CA PRO A 44 -0.63 -6.97 22.14
C PRO A 44 -0.33 -6.98 20.63
N VAL A 45 -1.35 -7.16 19.78
CA VAL A 45 -1.15 -7.20 18.32
C VAL A 45 -0.71 -5.85 17.77
N CYS A 46 -1.21 -4.73 18.30
CA CYS A 46 -0.77 -3.41 17.83
C CYS A 46 0.72 -3.17 18.17
N THR A 47 1.20 -3.72 19.29
CA THR A 47 2.60 -3.58 19.71
C THR A 47 3.52 -4.30 18.73
N THR A 48 3.16 -5.50 18.31
CA THR A 48 3.94 -6.25 17.30
C THR A 48 3.91 -5.57 15.93
N GLU A 49 2.76 -5.02 15.52
CA GLU A 49 2.61 -4.35 14.24
C GLU A 49 3.41 -3.05 14.14
N LEU A 50 3.32 -2.15 15.12
CA LEU A 50 4.06 -0.90 15.07
C LEU A 50 5.57 -1.12 15.19
N GLY A 51 6.01 -2.10 16.00
CA GLY A 51 7.42 -2.47 16.04
C GLY A 51 7.91 -3.09 14.72
N THR A 52 7.09 -3.89 14.05
CA THR A 52 7.41 -4.41 12.70
C THR A 52 7.48 -3.28 11.67
N ALA A 53 6.53 -2.34 11.70
CA ALA A 53 6.55 -1.16 10.83
C ALA A 53 7.82 -0.31 11.06
N ALA A 54 8.20 -0.11 12.32
CA ALA A 54 9.42 0.60 12.70
C ALA A 54 10.68 -0.12 12.21
N GLY A 55 10.79 -1.43 12.43
CA GLY A 55 11.94 -2.22 11.95
C GLY A 55 12.05 -2.26 10.42
N LYS A 56 10.94 -2.06 9.70
CA LYS A 56 10.90 -1.97 8.24
C LYS A 56 10.89 -0.53 7.72
N ALA A 57 10.98 0.49 8.57
CA ALA A 57 10.82 1.89 8.15
C ALA A 57 11.80 2.29 7.03
N HIS A 58 13.03 1.79 7.08
CA HIS A 58 14.02 2.01 6.03
C HIS A 58 13.61 1.38 4.67
N GLU A 59 12.91 0.25 4.68
CA GLU A 59 12.40 -0.37 3.44
C GLU A 59 11.30 0.49 2.78
N PHE A 60 10.49 1.19 3.58
CA PHE A 60 9.52 2.16 3.07
C PHE A 60 10.22 3.43 2.56
N GLU A 61 11.21 3.92 3.29
CA GLU A 61 11.97 5.13 2.95
C GLU A 61 12.73 4.97 1.62
N THR A 62 13.41 3.84 1.40
CA THR A 62 14.11 3.56 0.13
C THR A 62 13.15 3.49 -1.06
N ARG A 63 11.86 3.27 -0.82
CA ARG A 63 10.78 3.34 -1.80
C ARG A 63 10.15 4.74 -1.88
N GLY A 64 10.64 5.74 -1.16
CA GLY A 64 10.05 7.08 -1.12
C GLY A 64 8.65 7.10 -0.52
N VAL A 65 8.37 6.18 0.41
CA VAL A 65 7.10 6.08 1.15
C VAL A 65 7.31 6.53 2.58
N LYS A 66 6.46 7.44 3.05
CA LYS A 66 6.41 7.87 4.45
C LYS A 66 5.32 7.13 5.21
N LEU A 67 5.68 6.57 6.36
CA LEU A 67 4.74 5.94 7.28
C LEU A 67 4.01 6.99 8.13
N CYS A 68 2.76 6.73 8.46
CA CYS A 68 1.97 7.46 9.44
C CYS A 68 1.00 6.49 10.13
N GLY A 69 1.17 6.29 11.44
CA GLY A 69 0.22 5.54 12.26
C GLY A 69 -0.96 6.42 12.65
N PHE A 70 -2.08 5.81 13.03
CA PHE A 70 -3.29 6.51 13.46
C PHE A 70 -4.05 5.67 14.48
N SER A 71 -4.52 6.30 15.55
CA SER A 71 -5.51 5.69 16.43
C SER A 71 -6.38 6.72 17.13
N CYS A 72 -7.29 6.24 17.97
CA CYS A 72 -8.12 7.08 18.80
C CYS A 72 -7.52 7.41 20.19
N ASN A 73 -6.22 7.17 20.36
CA ASN A 73 -5.46 7.58 21.53
C ASN A 73 -4.97 9.03 21.40
N ASP A 74 -4.47 9.59 22.51
CA ASP A 74 -3.84 10.91 22.54
C ASP A 74 -2.30 10.82 22.50
N ALA A 75 -1.66 11.98 22.42
CA ALA A 75 -0.21 12.06 22.26
C ALA A 75 0.56 11.57 23.50
N GLU A 76 -0.04 11.66 24.70
CA GLU A 76 0.58 11.17 25.94
C GLU A 76 0.59 9.64 25.97
N SER A 77 -0.54 9.01 25.64
CA SER A 77 -0.66 7.57 25.44
C SER A 77 0.36 7.07 24.42
N HIS A 78 0.48 7.74 23.27
CA HIS A 78 1.46 7.38 22.24
C HIS A 78 2.90 7.42 22.75
N ARG A 79 3.30 8.51 23.43
CA ARG A 79 4.67 8.64 23.97
C ARG A 79 5.00 7.56 24.99
N GLY A 80 4.05 7.23 25.88
CA GLY A 80 4.24 6.16 26.85
C GLY A 80 4.39 4.80 26.18
N TRP A 81 3.50 4.49 25.24
CA TRP A 81 3.43 3.17 24.61
C TRP A 81 4.59 2.88 23.64
N ILE A 82 5.16 3.90 22.97
CA ILE A 82 6.33 3.70 22.08
C ILE A 82 7.53 3.13 22.84
N VAL A 83 7.67 3.42 24.14
CA VAL A 83 8.72 2.82 24.98
C VAL A 83 8.52 1.31 25.13
N ASP A 84 7.27 0.86 25.31
CA ASP A 84 6.93 -0.57 25.38
C ASP A 84 7.18 -1.28 24.05
N ILE A 85 6.83 -0.63 22.93
CA ILE A 85 7.10 -1.16 21.59
C ILE A 85 8.60 -1.41 21.41
N LYS A 86 9.44 -0.42 21.77
CA LYS A 86 10.89 -0.58 21.72
C LYS A 86 11.38 -1.69 22.64
N ALA A 87 10.87 -1.77 23.87
CA ALA A 87 11.27 -2.80 24.81
C ALA A 87 10.95 -4.23 24.31
N VAL A 88 9.83 -4.41 23.61
CA VAL A 88 9.39 -5.72 23.11
C VAL A 88 10.03 -6.07 21.77
N THR A 89 10.20 -5.11 20.87
CA THR A 89 10.56 -5.36 19.47
C THR A 89 11.97 -4.95 19.10
N GLY A 90 12.62 -4.12 19.94
CA GLY A 90 13.94 -3.55 19.69
C GLY A 90 13.95 -2.34 18.76
N TYR A 91 12.80 -1.92 18.22
CA TYR A 91 12.70 -0.86 17.22
C TYR A 91 12.04 0.41 17.77
N ASP A 92 12.59 1.56 17.41
CA ASP A 92 12.04 2.89 17.72
C ASP A 92 10.99 3.31 16.70
N VAL A 93 9.82 3.75 17.18
CA VAL A 93 8.77 4.31 16.32
C VAL A 93 9.06 5.79 16.06
N GLU A 94 9.70 6.07 14.93
CA GLU A 94 10.12 7.43 14.55
C GLU A 94 9.16 8.14 13.57
N PHE A 95 8.16 7.43 13.06
CA PHE A 95 7.10 8.01 12.22
C PHE A 95 5.93 8.55 13.08
N PRO A 96 5.19 9.55 12.58
CA PRO A 96 4.08 10.15 13.32
C PRO A 96 2.95 9.15 13.59
N LEU A 97 2.37 9.24 14.78
CA LEU A 97 1.12 8.59 15.19
C LEU A 97 0.06 9.67 15.37
N PHE A 98 -0.88 9.76 14.43
CA PHE A 98 -1.96 10.74 14.46
C PHE A 98 -2.96 10.44 15.58
N CYS A 99 -3.24 11.46 16.39
CA CYS A 99 -4.15 11.38 17.54
C CYS A 99 -5.58 11.75 17.12
N ASP A 100 -6.53 10.82 17.21
CA ASP A 100 -7.96 11.09 16.99
C ASP A 100 -8.84 10.71 18.20
N PRO A 101 -8.61 11.28 19.39
CA PRO A 101 -9.36 10.93 20.60
C PRO A 101 -10.85 11.26 20.50
N LYS A 102 -11.25 12.16 19.58
CA LYS A 102 -12.65 12.49 19.32
C LYS A 102 -13.29 11.67 18.20
N ARG A 103 -12.53 10.77 17.57
CA ARG A 103 -12.98 9.91 16.45
C ARG A 103 -13.49 10.71 15.25
N VAL A 104 -13.04 11.96 15.08
CA VAL A 104 -13.55 12.85 14.02
C VAL A 104 -13.13 12.32 12.66
N PHE A 105 -11.85 12.01 12.51
CA PHE A 105 -11.31 11.48 11.26
C PHE A 105 -11.68 10.00 11.07
N ALA A 106 -11.63 9.21 12.14
CA ALA A 106 -12.02 7.81 12.11
C ALA A 106 -13.48 7.60 11.64
N THR A 107 -14.39 8.47 12.11
CA THR A 107 -15.78 8.49 11.64
C THR A 107 -15.85 8.93 10.18
N LYS A 108 -15.17 10.02 9.81
CA LYS A 108 -15.18 10.57 8.45
C LYS A 108 -14.74 9.55 7.39
N ILE A 109 -13.71 8.76 7.68
CA ILE A 109 -13.16 7.76 6.74
C ILE A 109 -13.80 6.37 6.90
N GLY A 110 -14.73 6.19 7.83
CA GLY A 110 -15.55 4.97 7.96
C GLY A 110 -14.80 3.74 8.48
N ILE A 111 -13.81 3.93 9.35
CA ILE A 111 -12.92 2.84 9.85
C ILE A 111 -13.19 2.42 11.29
N LEU A 112 -14.30 2.86 11.89
CA LEU A 112 -14.67 2.46 13.24
C LEU A 112 -15.33 1.07 13.27
N ASP A 113 -14.94 0.25 14.24
CA ASP A 113 -15.58 -1.02 14.60
C ASP A 113 -16.50 -0.80 15.80
N ALA A 114 -17.80 -0.93 15.59
CA ALA A 114 -18.79 -0.75 16.66
C ALA A 114 -18.73 -1.86 17.74
N THR A 115 -18.12 -3.00 17.43
CA THR A 115 -17.99 -4.15 18.34
C THR A 115 -16.77 -4.06 19.24
N GLN A 116 -15.77 -3.26 18.86
CA GLN A 116 -14.56 -2.99 19.64
C GLN A 116 -14.65 -1.62 20.28
N LYS A 117 -14.62 -1.54 21.61
CA LYS A 117 -14.85 -0.30 22.34
C LYS A 117 -13.74 -0.04 23.35
N ASP A 118 -13.43 1.22 23.58
CA ASP A 118 -12.58 1.65 24.68
C ASP A 118 -13.32 1.56 26.04
N ALA A 119 -12.60 1.90 27.12
CA ALA A 119 -13.16 1.91 28.48
C ALA A 119 -14.34 2.89 28.66
N LYS A 120 -14.50 3.87 27.77
CA LYS A 120 -15.61 4.83 27.76
C LYS A 120 -16.77 4.35 26.89
N GLY A 121 -16.69 3.15 26.32
CA GLY A 121 -17.70 2.56 25.45
C GLY A 121 -17.71 3.14 24.03
N LEU A 122 -16.70 3.91 23.64
CA LEU A 122 -16.58 4.49 22.30
C LEU A 122 -15.90 3.52 21.35
N PRO A 123 -16.34 3.44 20.07
CA PRO A 123 -15.76 2.53 19.10
C PRO A 123 -14.28 2.85 18.83
N LEU A 124 -13.54 1.79 18.51
CA LEU A 124 -12.14 1.81 18.10
C LEU A 124 -12.00 1.67 16.59
N THR A 125 -10.80 1.90 16.07
CA THR A 125 -10.52 1.69 14.65
C THR A 125 -10.37 0.19 14.32
N VAL A 126 -10.67 -0.19 13.08
CA VAL A 126 -10.15 -1.44 12.49
C VAL A 126 -8.69 -1.26 12.08
N ARG A 127 -8.01 -2.37 11.73
CA ARG A 127 -6.66 -2.35 11.17
C ARG A 127 -6.71 -2.03 9.68
N ALA A 128 -7.01 -0.77 9.34
CA ALA A 128 -6.99 -0.28 7.97
C ALA A 128 -5.59 0.21 7.57
N CYS A 129 -5.25 0.07 6.29
CA CYS A 129 -4.02 0.60 5.69
C CYS A 129 -4.36 1.24 4.35
N PHE A 130 -4.03 2.52 4.21
CA PHE A 130 -4.20 3.31 2.99
C PHE A 130 -2.83 3.58 2.38
N ILE A 131 -2.63 3.17 1.13
CA ILE A 131 -1.45 3.53 0.34
C ILE A 131 -1.84 4.71 -0.56
N LEU A 132 -1.14 5.83 -0.39
CA LEU A 132 -1.41 7.11 -1.05
C LEU A 132 -0.30 7.43 -2.05
N ASP A 133 -0.68 7.88 -3.24
CA ASP A 133 0.28 8.44 -4.19
C ASP A 133 0.75 9.87 -3.78
N PRO A 134 1.73 10.47 -4.47
CA PRO A 134 2.16 11.84 -4.21
C PRO A 134 1.05 12.90 -4.31
N LYS A 135 -0.04 12.62 -5.04
CA LYS A 135 -1.22 13.49 -5.13
C LYS A 135 -2.23 13.24 -4.02
N LYS A 136 -1.88 12.42 -3.02
CA LYS A 136 -2.72 12.05 -1.86
C LYS A 136 -3.96 11.23 -2.25
N VAL A 137 -3.91 10.59 -3.41
CA VAL A 137 -4.97 9.74 -3.93
C VAL A 137 -4.74 8.31 -3.48
N ILE A 138 -5.79 7.65 -3.01
CA ILE A 138 -5.75 6.27 -2.54
C ILE A 138 -5.49 5.33 -3.72
N LYS A 139 -4.43 4.52 -3.63
CA LYS A 139 -4.06 3.50 -4.63
C LYS A 139 -4.30 2.07 -4.16
N ALA A 140 -4.28 1.85 -2.85
CA ALA A 140 -4.72 0.61 -2.25
C ALA A 140 -5.30 0.85 -0.86
N LEU A 141 -6.24 -0.01 -0.49
CA LEU A 141 -6.86 -0.06 0.82
C LEU A 141 -6.93 -1.52 1.26
N ILE A 142 -6.36 -1.82 2.42
CA ILE A 142 -6.40 -3.16 3.02
C ILE A 142 -7.01 -3.03 4.42
N THR A 143 -8.00 -3.85 4.75
CA THR A 143 -8.69 -3.81 6.05
C THR A 143 -8.68 -5.17 6.72
N TYR A 144 -8.26 -5.19 7.98
CA TYR A 144 -8.30 -6.36 8.85
C TYR A 144 -9.10 -6.04 10.13
N PRO A 145 -9.78 -7.05 10.72
CA PRO A 145 -10.37 -6.90 12.04
C PRO A 145 -9.29 -6.76 13.11
N ALA A 146 -9.66 -6.32 14.31
CA ALA A 146 -8.73 -6.18 15.43
C ALA A 146 -8.00 -7.51 15.79
N SER A 147 -8.62 -8.65 15.52
CA SER A 147 -8.08 -9.99 15.80
C SER A 147 -6.94 -10.44 14.88
N THR A 148 -6.75 -9.79 13.72
CA THR A 148 -5.85 -10.29 12.68
C THR A 148 -4.74 -9.28 12.42
N GLY A 149 -3.53 -9.60 12.86
CA GLY A 149 -2.34 -8.79 12.57
C GLY A 149 -2.03 -8.76 11.07
N ARG A 150 -1.54 -7.61 10.60
CA ARG A 150 -1.18 -7.36 9.20
C ARG A 150 0.16 -8.01 8.83
N ASN A 151 0.28 -8.34 7.55
CA ASN A 151 1.55 -8.68 6.95
C ASN A 151 2.17 -7.44 6.28
N PHE A 152 3.25 -6.90 6.84
CA PHE A 152 3.94 -5.73 6.29
C PHE A 152 4.73 -6.03 5.02
N ASP A 153 5.12 -7.28 4.78
CA ASP A 153 5.76 -7.67 3.52
C ASP A 153 4.76 -7.60 2.37
N GLU A 154 3.48 -7.91 2.61
CA GLU A 154 2.43 -7.71 1.61
C GLU A 154 2.20 -6.23 1.32
N ILE A 155 2.27 -5.37 2.34
CA ILE A 155 2.16 -3.92 2.14
C ILE A 155 3.31 -3.41 1.27
N LEU A 156 4.55 -3.83 1.54
CA LEU A 156 5.72 -3.49 0.73
C LEU A 156 5.60 -4.03 -0.71
N ARG A 157 5.19 -5.29 -0.87
CA ARG A 157 4.96 -5.92 -2.19
C ARG A 157 3.89 -5.17 -2.99
N CYS A 158 2.81 -4.75 -2.33
CA CYS A 158 1.75 -3.94 -2.94
C CYS A 158 2.29 -2.57 -3.39
N ILE A 159 3.11 -1.90 -2.58
CA ILE A 159 3.78 -0.65 -2.96
C ILE A 159 4.67 -0.84 -4.19
N ASP A 160 5.45 -1.92 -4.23
CA ASP A 160 6.32 -2.23 -5.37
C ASP A 160 5.50 -2.44 -6.65
N SER A 161 4.41 -3.20 -6.57
CA SER A 161 3.47 -3.39 -7.67
C SER A 161 2.86 -2.07 -8.16
N LEU A 162 2.37 -1.23 -7.25
CA LEU A 162 1.74 0.05 -7.58
C LEU A 162 2.71 0.99 -8.32
N LYS A 163 3.95 1.07 -7.83
CA LYS A 163 5.00 1.91 -8.45
C LYS A 163 5.48 1.35 -9.79
N LEU A 164 5.58 0.04 -9.91
CA LEU A 164 5.95 -0.62 -11.17
C LEU A 164 4.88 -0.37 -12.25
N ALA A 165 3.61 -0.57 -11.89
CA ALA A 165 2.48 -0.33 -12.79
C ALA A 165 2.37 1.14 -13.21
N SER A 166 2.59 2.09 -12.29
CA SER A 166 2.50 3.52 -12.59
C SER A 166 3.58 4.01 -13.55
N ASN A 167 4.76 3.38 -13.55
CA ASN A 167 5.92 3.87 -14.31
C ASN A 167 6.13 3.12 -15.64
N HIS A 168 5.70 1.86 -15.74
CA HIS A 168 6.09 1.01 -16.87
C HIS A 168 4.94 0.52 -17.75
N SER A 169 3.68 0.87 -17.45
CA SER A 169 2.50 0.36 -18.17
C SER A 169 2.45 -1.18 -18.21
N VAL A 170 2.77 -1.79 -17.08
CA VAL A 170 2.68 -3.23 -16.83
C VAL A 170 1.70 -3.50 -15.69
N ALA A 171 1.30 -4.74 -15.52
CA ALA A 171 0.50 -5.23 -14.41
C ALA A 171 1.22 -6.41 -13.76
N THR A 172 1.12 -6.56 -12.44
CA THR A 172 1.74 -7.69 -11.73
C THR A 172 0.75 -8.87 -11.61
N PRO A 173 1.13 -10.11 -11.95
CA PRO A 173 0.26 -11.28 -11.83
C PRO A 173 -0.06 -11.62 -10.37
N ALA A 174 -0.93 -12.63 -10.18
CA ALA A 174 -1.19 -13.21 -8.86
C ALA A 174 0.11 -13.69 -8.20
N ASP A 175 0.22 -13.49 -6.88
CA ASP A 175 1.38 -13.86 -6.05
C ASP A 175 2.74 -13.28 -6.52
N TRP A 176 2.71 -12.24 -7.37
CA TRP A 176 3.91 -11.61 -7.89
C TRP A 176 4.80 -11.03 -6.79
N LYS A 177 6.10 -11.24 -6.93
CA LYS A 177 7.17 -10.62 -6.12
C LYS A 177 8.12 -9.83 -7.03
N PRO A 178 8.82 -8.81 -6.51
CA PRO A 178 9.82 -8.06 -7.28
C PRO A 178 10.79 -8.98 -8.03
N GLY A 179 11.04 -8.67 -9.31
CA GLY A 179 11.89 -9.47 -10.19
C GLY A 179 11.18 -10.63 -10.91
N MET A 180 9.95 -10.99 -10.55
CA MET A 180 9.16 -11.94 -11.33
C MET A 180 8.58 -11.28 -12.58
N ASP A 181 8.33 -12.08 -13.61
CA ASP A 181 7.66 -11.64 -14.84
C ASP A 181 6.34 -10.91 -14.54
N VAL A 182 6.11 -9.86 -15.32
CA VAL A 182 4.91 -9.03 -15.28
C VAL A 182 4.08 -9.26 -16.53
N ILE A 183 2.91 -8.65 -16.56
CA ILE A 183 1.94 -8.70 -17.66
C ILE A 183 1.92 -7.36 -18.37
N VAL A 184 1.86 -7.34 -19.70
CA VAL A 184 1.60 -6.11 -20.47
C VAL A 184 0.24 -5.56 -20.07
N ASN A 185 0.18 -4.32 -19.59
CA ASN A 185 -1.05 -3.77 -19.02
C ASN A 185 -2.22 -3.79 -20.02
N TYR A 186 -3.41 -4.17 -19.55
CA TYR A 186 -4.66 -4.06 -20.28
C TYR A 186 -5.14 -2.60 -20.19
N PRO A 187 -4.78 -1.76 -21.18
CA PRO A 187 -5.54 -1.75 -22.43
C PRO A 187 -4.69 -1.88 -23.71
N LEU A 188 -3.36 -1.95 -23.61
CA LEU A 188 -2.47 -1.83 -24.77
C LEU A 188 -2.79 -2.86 -25.87
N THR A 189 -2.85 -2.42 -27.12
CA THR A 189 -2.88 -3.32 -28.29
C THR A 189 -1.53 -3.96 -28.49
N ASP A 190 -1.41 -4.96 -29.37
CA ASP A 190 -0.13 -5.59 -29.70
C ASP A 190 0.83 -4.58 -30.34
N ALA A 191 0.34 -3.76 -31.27
CA ALA A 191 1.16 -2.70 -31.88
C ALA A 191 1.70 -1.70 -30.85
N GLN A 192 0.88 -1.28 -29.87
CA GLN A 192 1.33 -0.38 -28.79
C GLN A 192 2.32 -1.06 -27.85
N ALA A 193 2.15 -2.37 -27.60
CA ALA A 193 3.09 -3.14 -26.81
C ALA A 193 4.42 -3.31 -27.55
N GLU A 194 4.40 -3.58 -28.85
CA GLU A 194 5.59 -3.66 -29.71
C GLU A 194 6.33 -2.33 -29.79
N GLU A 195 5.61 -1.22 -29.93
CA GLU A 195 6.21 0.13 -29.90
C GLU A 195 6.91 0.40 -28.57
N LYS A 196 6.29 0.00 -27.46
CA LYS A 196 6.79 0.31 -26.11
C LYS A 196 7.89 -0.62 -25.63
N PHE A 197 7.75 -1.92 -25.88
CA PHE A 197 8.63 -2.96 -25.32
C PHE A 197 9.55 -3.58 -26.37
N GLY A 198 9.30 -3.33 -27.66
CA GLY A 198 9.93 -4.03 -28.77
C GLY A 198 9.19 -5.32 -29.12
N LYS A 199 9.32 -5.75 -30.38
CA LYS A 199 8.66 -6.96 -30.90
C LYS A 199 9.00 -8.23 -30.11
N ASP A 200 10.25 -8.35 -29.66
CA ASP A 200 10.73 -9.47 -28.84
C ASP A 200 10.79 -9.13 -27.35
N GLY A 201 10.17 -8.01 -26.93
CA GLY A 201 10.18 -7.53 -25.55
C GLY A 201 9.13 -8.17 -24.65
N PHE A 202 8.19 -8.91 -25.22
CA PHE A 202 7.14 -9.62 -24.50
C PHE A 202 6.81 -10.94 -25.20
N THR A 203 6.30 -11.90 -24.43
CA THR A 203 5.84 -13.20 -24.90
C THR A 203 4.32 -13.23 -24.90
N VAL A 204 3.74 -13.55 -26.06
CA VAL A 204 2.32 -13.90 -26.16
C VAL A 204 2.14 -15.33 -25.63
N VAL A 205 1.30 -15.51 -24.62
CA VAL A 205 0.96 -16.85 -24.10
C VAL A 205 -0.23 -17.39 -24.90
N PRO A 206 -0.09 -18.53 -25.59
CA PRO A 206 -1.20 -19.12 -26.33
C PRO A 206 -2.33 -19.55 -25.39
N VAL A 207 -3.56 -19.20 -25.76
CA VAL A 207 -4.76 -19.50 -24.97
C VAL A 207 -5.87 -20.07 -25.86
N PRO A 208 -6.70 -21.01 -25.35
CA PRO A 208 -7.71 -21.67 -26.17
C PRO A 208 -8.69 -20.70 -26.83
N SER A 209 -9.12 -19.66 -26.12
CA SER A 209 -10.09 -18.68 -26.62
C SER A 209 -9.56 -17.87 -27.81
N GLU A 210 -8.23 -17.79 -27.97
CA GLU A 210 -7.61 -17.15 -29.12
C GLU A 210 -7.36 -18.12 -30.27
N ALA A 211 -7.10 -19.38 -29.97
CA ALA A 211 -6.97 -20.42 -30.98
C ALA A 211 -8.30 -20.78 -31.65
N ASP A 212 -9.40 -20.80 -30.90
CA ASP A 212 -10.74 -21.19 -31.40
C ASP A 212 -11.60 -19.99 -31.85
N GLY A 213 -11.08 -18.76 -31.71
CA GLY A 213 -11.76 -17.53 -32.12
C GLY A 213 -12.94 -17.12 -31.23
N THR A 214 -13.10 -17.72 -30.05
CA THR A 214 -14.19 -17.38 -29.13
C THR A 214 -13.94 -16.09 -28.34
N ALA A 215 -12.70 -15.59 -28.31
CA ALA A 215 -12.38 -14.33 -27.65
C ALA A 215 -13.00 -13.13 -28.39
N PRO A 216 -13.92 -12.38 -27.77
CA PRO A 216 -14.70 -11.34 -28.45
C PRO A 216 -13.86 -10.15 -28.91
N TRP A 217 -12.67 -9.94 -28.35
CA TRP A 217 -11.76 -8.85 -28.70
C TRP A 217 -10.87 -9.13 -29.93
N LEU A 218 -10.78 -10.39 -30.40
CA LEU A 218 -9.97 -10.71 -31.59
C LEU A 218 -10.53 -10.09 -32.85
N ALA A 219 -11.86 -10.04 -32.98
CA ALA A 219 -12.54 -9.36 -34.07
C ALA A 219 -12.26 -7.84 -34.10
N SER A 220 -11.75 -7.28 -33.00
CA SER A 220 -11.39 -5.86 -32.84
C SER A 220 -9.95 -5.53 -33.23
N GLY A 221 -9.14 -6.52 -33.63
CA GLY A 221 -7.88 -6.27 -34.35
C GLY A 221 -6.62 -6.07 -33.50
N GLY A 222 -6.09 -7.16 -32.92
CA GLY A 222 -4.67 -7.22 -32.54
C GLY A 222 -4.38 -6.97 -31.07
N LYS A 223 -5.01 -7.75 -30.20
CA LYS A 223 -4.64 -7.79 -28.79
C LYS A 223 -4.68 -9.21 -28.28
N HIS A 224 -3.50 -9.78 -28.05
CA HIS A 224 -3.40 -10.97 -27.22
C HIS A 224 -3.51 -10.54 -25.77
N TYR A 225 -4.48 -11.07 -25.02
CA TYR A 225 -4.75 -10.53 -23.68
C TYR A 225 -3.70 -10.98 -22.65
N LEU A 226 -3.13 -12.16 -22.84
CA LEU A 226 -2.12 -12.73 -21.94
C LEU A 226 -0.74 -12.59 -22.57
N ARG A 227 -0.07 -11.49 -22.22
CA ARG A 227 1.30 -11.18 -22.66
C ARG A 227 2.17 -10.96 -21.44
N THR A 228 3.25 -11.71 -21.33
CA THR A 228 4.20 -11.61 -20.22
C THR A 228 5.51 -10.97 -20.68
N LEU A 229 6.21 -10.32 -19.76
CA LEU A 229 7.55 -9.78 -19.99
C LEU A 229 8.34 -9.81 -18.68
N PRO A 230 9.68 -9.93 -18.74
CA PRO A 230 10.51 -9.77 -17.55
C PRO A 230 10.25 -8.43 -16.85
N ASP A 231 10.41 -8.39 -15.53
CA ASP A 231 10.29 -7.14 -14.77
C ASP A 231 11.25 -6.08 -15.34
N PRO A 232 10.74 -4.93 -15.83
CA PRO A 232 11.54 -3.91 -16.51
C PRO A 232 12.53 -3.19 -15.58
N THR A 233 12.43 -3.41 -14.27
CA THR A 233 13.36 -2.87 -13.27
C THR A 233 14.51 -3.82 -12.94
N THR A 234 14.41 -5.08 -13.35
CA THR A 234 15.50 -6.04 -13.19
C THR A 234 16.63 -5.66 -14.14
N PRO A 235 17.88 -5.48 -13.66
CA PRO A 235 19.01 -5.25 -14.54
C PRO A 235 19.06 -6.35 -15.59
N LYS A 236 19.06 -5.98 -16.88
CA LYS A 236 19.39 -6.94 -17.93
C LYS A 236 20.80 -7.41 -17.61
N ALA A 237 21.00 -8.72 -17.49
CA ALA A 237 22.35 -9.26 -17.38
C ALA A 237 23.13 -8.68 -18.56
N ASP A 238 24.10 -7.81 -18.27
CA ASP A 238 24.96 -7.26 -19.29
C ASP A 238 25.49 -8.46 -20.08
N CYS A 239 25.33 -8.43 -21.41
CA CYS A 239 26.18 -9.21 -22.28
C CYS A 239 27.60 -8.77 -21.94
N VAL A 240 28.24 -9.47 -21.00
CA VAL A 240 29.67 -9.47 -20.83
C VAL A 240 30.19 -10.09 -22.12
N LEU A 241 30.40 -9.23 -23.12
CA LEU A 241 31.19 -9.55 -24.29
C LEU A 241 32.55 -9.97 -23.76
N MET A 242 32.83 -11.28 -23.86
CA MET A 242 34.18 -11.83 -23.87
C MET A 242 34.97 -11.26 -25.05
#